data_AF-A0A7U9KQ59-F1
#
_entry.id   AF-A0A7U9KQ59-F1
#
_cell.length_a   1.000
_cell.length_b   1.000
_cell.length_c   1.000
_cell.angle_alpha   90.00
_cell.angle_beta   90.00
_cell.angle_gamma   90.00
#
_symmetry.space_group_name_H-M   'P 1'
#
loop_
_entity.id
_entity.type
_entity.pdbx_description
1 polymer ?
#
loop_
_entity_poly.entity_id
_entity_poly.type
_entity_poly.pdbx_seq_one_letter_code
_entity_poly.pdbx_strand_id
1 'polypeptide(L)'
;MVESYAHPEMLVETAWVAEHLNDPTVRLIESNEDALLYETGHIPGAVKVDWFTTLQDPVRRDFLSQDGFEKLCSSLGIGNETTVVFYGDKNNWFACYAFWLFSYYGHEHLRIMNGGRQKWVKEGRPLTKEVPSYPPTGYQAKPPVREIRAFREDVFAHVSANKPLVDVRSPQEYTGELLHMPNYPQEGAMRGGHIQGAVNIPWSLAVDPETGTFKPPAELRKLFEEKGIGPDREVIAYCRIGERSSLTWFVLKYLLGYPQVRNYDGSWTEWGNLVGAPIRKGATP
;
A
#
# COMPACT_ATOMS: atom_id res chain seq x y z
N MET A 1 -16.09 -24.39 7.78
CA MET A 1 -15.76 -23.12 8.44
C MET A 1 -15.18 -22.22 7.36
N VAL A 2 -15.62 -20.96 7.27
CA VAL A 2 -15.01 -20.00 6.33
C VAL A 2 -13.59 -19.73 6.85
N GLU A 3 -12.57 -19.94 6.02
CA GLU A 3 -11.18 -19.64 6.38
C GLU A 3 -11.06 -18.14 6.72
N SER A 4 -10.44 -17.83 7.86
CA SER A 4 -10.15 -16.44 8.26
C SER A 4 -8.82 -15.97 7.68
N TYR A 5 -8.63 -14.66 7.57
CA TYR A 5 -7.31 -14.09 7.28
C TYR A 5 -6.28 -14.55 8.31
N ALA A 6 -5.00 -14.56 7.93
CA ALA A 6 -3.90 -14.94 8.83
C ALA A 6 -3.74 -13.93 9.99
N HIS A 7 -3.90 -12.64 9.69
CA HIS A 7 -3.88 -11.54 10.65
C HIS A 7 -5.19 -10.73 10.58
N PRO A 8 -6.32 -11.29 11.06
CA PRO A 8 -7.62 -10.62 10.99
C PRO A 8 -7.63 -9.31 11.78
N GLU A 9 -6.77 -9.18 12.79
CA GLU A 9 -6.58 -7.96 13.56
C GLU A 9 -6.12 -6.79 12.71
N MET A 10 -5.52 -7.00 11.53
CA MET A 10 -5.03 -5.91 10.67
C MET A 10 -6.15 -5.25 9.83
N LEU A 11 -7.37 -5.79 9.87
CA LEU A 11 -8.54 -5.26 9.18
C LEU A 11 -9.65 -4.91 10.17
N VAL A 12 -10.32 -3.80 9.90
CA VAL A 12 -11.56 -3.41 10.58
C VAL A 12 -12.66 -3.16 9.57
N GLU A 13 -13.89 -3.50 9.92
CA GLU A 13 -15.05 -3.20 9.10
C GLU A 13 -15.53 -1.76 9.31
N THR A 14 -16.25 -1.21 8.32
CA THR A 14 -16.89 0.11 8.40
C THR A 14 -17.81 0.26 9.63
N ALA A 15 -18.41 -0.83 10.10
CA ALA A 15 -19.20 -0.84 11.34
C ALA A 15 -18.34 -0.57 12.58
N TRP A 16 -17.18 -1.23 12.70
CA TRP A 16 -16.23 -1.00 13.79
C TRP A 16 -15.76 0.45 13.81
N VAL A 17 -15.44 1.02 12.64
CA VAL A 17 -15.02 2.44 12.54
C VAL A 17 -16.13 3.37 13.02
N ALA A 18 -17.39 3.10 12.66
CA ALA A 18 -18.52 3.90 13.11
C ALA A 18 -18.74 3.84 14.64
N GLU A 19 -18.44 2.70 15.27
CA GLU A 19 -18.53 2.52 16.72
C GLU A 19 -17.39 3.24 17.48
N HIS A 20 -16.24 3.46 16.82
CA HIS A 20 -15.04 4.03 17.43
C HIS A 20 -14.73 5.47 16.98
N LEU A 21 -15.69 6.19 16.36
CA LEU A 21 -15.48 7.56 15.88
C LEU A 21 -15.03 8.55 16.98
N ASN A 22 -15.45 8.30 18.22
CA ASN A 22 -15.16 9.14 19.38
C ASN A 22 -14.14 8.51 20.34
N ASP A 23 -13.49 7.41 19.93
CA ASP A 23 -12.49 6.76 20.76
C ASP A 23 -11.19 7.59 20.76
N PRO A 24 -10.74 8.13 21.92
CA PRO A 24 -9.54 8.97 21.98
C PRO A 24 -8.25 8.20 21.68
N THR A 25 -8.28 6.87 21.71
CA THR A 25 -7.15 6.00 21.40
C THR A 25 -7.05 5.64 19.91
N VAL A 26 -8.05 6.02 19.10
CA VAL A 26 -8.10 5.75 17.67
C VAL A 26 -7.84 7.01 16.86
N ARG A 27 -7.05 6.89 15.78
CA ARG A 27 -6.89 7.94 14.78
C ARG A 27 -7.21 7.38 13.39
N LEU A 28 -8.17 8.01 12.71
CA LEU A 28 -8.51 7.69 11.33
C LEU A 28 -7.63 8.53 10.39
N ILE A 29 -7.02 7.89 9.39
CA ILE A 29 -6.23 8.54 8.35
C ILE A 29 -6.88 8.30 7.00
N GLU A 30 -7.26 9.37 6.31
CA GLU A 30 -7.64 9.32 4.90
C GLU A 30 -6.41 9.58 4.03
N SER A 31 -6.09 8.63 3.15
CA SER A 31 -5.02 8.77 2.16
C SER A 31 -5.51 8.32 0.79
N ASN A 32 -5.54 9.26 -0.15
CA ASN A 32 -6.17 9.13 -1.46
C ASN A 32 -5.17 9.30 -2.60
N GLU A 33 -5.57 8.82 -3.78
CA GLU A 33 -4.95 9.24 -5.04
C GLU A 33 -5.33 10.69 -5.37
N ASP A 34 -6.62 11.01 -5.29
CA ASP A 34 -7.10 12.38 -5.44
C ASP A 34 -6.87 13.15 -4.12
N ALA A 35 -5.82 13.96 -4.12
CA ALA A 35 -5.45 14.79 -2.98
C ALA A 35 -6.54 15.78 -2.56
N LEU A 36 -7.51 16.14 -3.41
CA LEU A 36 -8.58 17.10 -3.07
C LEU A 36 -9.85 16.42 -2.53
N LEU A 37 -9.89 15.09 -2.53
CA LEU A 37 -11.10 14.34 -2.20
C LEU A 37 -11.49 14.47 -0.72
N TYR A 38 -10.51 14.58 0.18
CA TYR A 38 -10.74 14.74 1.62
C TYR A 38 -11.55 16.00 1.94
N GLU A 39 -11.26 17.12 1.26
CA GLU A 39 -11.92 18.41 1.44
C GLU A 39 -13.38 18.40 0.97
N THR A 40 -13.76 17.45 0.09
CA THR A 40 -15.16 17.29 -0.34
C THR A 40 -16.03 16.71 0.76
N GLY A 41 -15.42 16.03 1.73
CA GLY A 41 -16.03 15.45 2.92
C GLY A 41 -15.31 14.15 3.29
N HIS A 42 -15.13 13.88 4.58
CA HIS A 42 -14.35 12.75 5.12
C HIS A 42 -15.05 12.15 6.35
N ILE A 43 -14.59 10.99 6.83
CA ILE A 43 -15.14 10.36 8.03
C ILE A 43 -14.92 11.31 9.22
N PRO A 44 -15.92 11.57 10.07
CA PRO A 44 -15.74 12.41 11.25
C PRO A 44 -14.52 12.01 12.10
N GLY A 45 -13.66 12.97 12.43
CA GLY A 45 -12.43 12.75 13.19
C GLY A 45 -11.23 12.24 12.36
N ALA A 46 -11.39 12.02 11.05
CA ALA A 46 -10.28 11.64 10.19
C ALA A 46 -9.35 12.82 9.88
N VAL A 47 -8.04 12.55 9.90
CA VAL A 47 -7.01 13.46 9.41
C VAL A 47 -6.56 13.05 8.01
N LYS A 48 -6.15 14.04 7.21
CA LYS A 48 -5.60 13.81 5.87
C LYS A 48 -4.12 13.47 5.93
N VAL A 49 -3.71 12.44 5.19
CA VAL A 49 -2.30 12.18 4.85
C VAL A 49 -2.17 12.10 3.34
N ASP A 50 -1.58 13.13 2.75
CA ASP A 50 -1.30 13.17 1.33
C ASP A 50 0.01 12.42 1.01
N TRP A 51 -0.07 11.43 0.13
CA TRP A 51 1.04 10.51 -0.11
C TRP A 51 2.29 11.21 -0.67
N PHE A 52 2.11 12.34 -1.36
CA PHE A 52 3.19 13.08 -2.02
C PHE A 52 3.73 14.20 -1.12
N THR A 53 2.86 15.11 -0.68
CA THR A 53 3.28 16.30 0.10
C THR A 53 3.52 16.02 1.57
N THR A 54 2.92 14.95 2.12
CA THR A 54 3.03 14.63 3.55
C THR A 54 4.03 13.51 3.84
N LEU A 55 4.13 12.50 2.97
CA LEU A 55 4.92 11.29 3.25
C LEU A 55 6.28 11.22 2.54
N GLN A 56 6.56 12.09 1.56
CA GLN A 56 7.82 12.10 0.81
C GLN A 56 8.77 13.18 1.30
N ASP A 57 10.06 12.96 1.08
CA ASP A 57 11.07 14.02 1.10
C ASP A 57 10.78 15.02 -0.05
N PRO A 58 10.84 16.33 0.20
CA PRO A 58 10.47 17.35 -0.79
C PRO A 58 11.47 17.47 -1.96
N VAL A 59 12.66 16.87 -1.86
CA VAL A 59 13.72 16.99 -2.86
C VAL A 59 14.16 15.61 -3.37
N ARG A 60 14.40 14.68 -2.46
CA ARG A 60 14.84 13.33 -2.79
C ARG A 60 13.62 12.48 -3.11
N ARG A 61 13.76 11.57 -4.09
CA ARG A 61 12.79 10.49 -4.28
C ARG A 61 12.97 9.44 -3.18
N ASP A 62 12.50 9.77 -1.99
CA ASP A 62 12.51 8.92 -0.81
C ASP A 62 11.42 9.39 0.15
N PHE A 63 11.15 8.60 1.18
CA PHE A 63 10.20 8.95 2.23
C PHE A 63 10.75 9.99 3.20
N LEU A 64 9.88 10.56 4.03
CA LEU A 64 10.30 11.35 5.20
C LEU A 64 11.41 10.64 5.97
N SER A 65 12.34 11.41 6.53
CA SER A 65 13.27 10.93 7.54
C SER A 65 12.52 10.48 8.80
N GLN A 66 13.20 9.74 9.68
CA GLN A 66 12.62 9.32 10.96
C GLN A 66 12.09 10.52 11.79
N ASP A 67 12.88 11.59 11.92
CA ASP A 67 12.47 12.83 12.61
C ASP A 67 11.29 13.53 11.91
N GLY A 68 11.26 13.51 10.57
CA GLY A 68 10.12 14.03 9.81
C GLY A 68 8.84 13.24 10.08
N PHE A 69 8.95 11.91 10.14
CA PHE A 69 7.82 11.02 10.44
C PHE A 69 7.33 11.17 11.89
N GLU A 70 8.23 11.35 12.85
CA GLU A 70 7.89 11.66 14.25
C GLU A 70 7.10 12.96 14.38
N LYS A 71 7.58 14.02 13.71
CA LYS A 71 6.89 15.33 13.67
C LYS A 71 5.51 15.24 13.03
N LEU A 72 5.38 14.46 11.95
CA LEU A 72 4.09 14.20 11.31
C LEU A 72 3.14 13.48 12.26
N CYS A 73 3.55 12.35 12.86
CA CYS A 73 2.68 11.61 13.77
C CYS A 73 2.28 12.48 14.97
N SER A 74 3.22 13.24 15.52
CA SER A 74 2.96 14.19 16.59
C SER A 74 1.91 15.21 16.19
N SER A 75 2.04 15.88 15.04
CA SER A 75 1.08 16.91 14.61
C SER A 75 -0.33 16.36 14.32
N LEU A 76 -0.44 15.08 14.00
CA LEU A 76 -1.72 14.38 13.80
C LEU A 76 -2.34 13.84 15.09
N GLY A 77 -1.72 14.12 16.25
CA GLY A 77 -2.19 13.63 17.54
C GLY A 77 -2.08 12.11 17.69
N ILE A 78 -1.08 11.50 17.06
CA ILE A 78 -0.80 10.05 17.11
C ILE A 78 0.31 9.82 18.13
N GLY A 79 0.05 9.02 19.16
CA GLY A 79 1.08 8.50 20.08
C GLY A 79 1.51 7.09 19.68
N ASN A 80 2.55 6.56 20.33
CA ASN A 80 3.04 5.20 20.04
C ASN A 80 1.99 4.10 20.25
N GLU A 81 1.05 4.29 21.18
CA GLU A 81 -0.03 3.34 21.50
C GLU A 81 -1.36 3.64 20.76
N THR A 82 -1.40 4.69 19.92
CA THR A 82 -2.61 5.03 19.17
C THR A 82 -2.93 3.93 18.16
N THR A 83 -4.17 3.47 18.09
CA THR A 83 -4.61 2.62 16.98
C THR A 83 -4.88 3.49 15.76
N VAL A 84 -4.09 3.29 14.70
CA VAL A 84 -4.21 4.07 13.46
C VAL A 84 -4.95 3.24 12.40
N VAL A 85 -6.07 3.78 11.91
CA VAL A 85 -6.91 3.12 10.89
C VAL A 85 -6.86 3.89 9.59
N PHE A 86 -6.38 3.23 8.54
CA PHE A 86 -6.22 3.83 7.21
C PHE A 86 -7.41 3.50 6.32
N TYR A 87 -7.84 4.49 5.54
CA TYR A 87 -8.80 4.30 4.45
C TYR A 87 -8.57 5.32 3.34
N GLY A 88 -9.09 5.04 2.15
CA GLY A 88 -8.96 5.95 1.02
C GLY A 88 -9.83 5.56 -0.17
N ASP A 89 -9.68 6.31 -1.25
CA ASP A 89 -10.24 5.99 -2.56
C ASP A 89 -9.47 4.83 -3.25
N LYS A 90 -9.90 4.51 -4.49
CA LYS A 90 -9.28 3.49 -5.35
C LYS A 90 -8.96 2.18 -4.62
N ASN A 91 -9.92 1.62 -3.89
CA ASN A 91 -9.77 0.34 -3.19
C ASN A 91 -8.60 0.35 -2.19
N ASN A 92 -8.37 1.47 -1.49
CA ASN A 92 -7.33 1.66 -0.47
C ASN A 92 -5.88 1.63 -0.99
N TRP A 93 -5.58 1.97 -2.26
CA TRP A 93 -4.17 1.99 -2.72
C TRP A 93 -3.27 2.85 -1.83
N PHE A 94 -3.59 4.13 -1.67
CA PHE A 94 -2.76 5.05 -0.89
C PHE A 94 -2.92 4.87 0.62
N ALA A 95 -4.06 4.33 1.07
CA ALA A 95 -4.22 3.86 2.44
C ALA A 95 -3.25 2.70 2.78
N CYS A 96 -3.10 1.71 1.88
CA CYS A 96 -2.10 0.64 2.05
C CYS A 96 -0.67 1.17 1.98
N TYR A 97 -0.43 2.21 1.18
CA TYR A 97 0.88 2.85 1.05
C TYR A 97 1.27 3.61 2.33
N ALA A 98 0.34 4.38 2.89
CA ALA A 98 0.51 5.03 4.19
C ALA A 98 0.70 3.99 5.30
N PHE A 99 -0.13 2.94 5.33
CA PHE A 99 0.04 1.81 6.25
C PHE A 99 1.44 1.20 6.16
N TRP A 100 1.96 0.98 4.94
CA TRP A 100 3.29 0.41 4.72
C TRP A 100 4.39 1.32 5.28
N LEU A 101 4.28 2.64 5.12
CA LEU A 101 5.26 3.58 5.67
C LEU A 101 5.22 3.65 7.21
N PHE A 102 4.02 3.59 7.80
CA PHE A 102 3.89 3.49 9.26
C PHE A 102 4.47 2.17 9.79
N SER A 103 4.29 1.07 9.04
CA SER A 103 4.92 -0.23 9.34
C SER A 103 6.44 -0.15 9.22
N TYR A 104 6.96 0.60 8.24
CA TYR A 104 8.39 0.82 8.04
C TYR A 104 9.03 1.55 9.21
N TYR A 105 8.31 2.47 9.87
CA TYR A 105 8.74 3.12 11.11
C TYR A 105 8.28 2.40 12.39
N GLY A 106 7.77 1.18 12.26
CA GLY A 106 7.55 0.25 13.36
C GLY A 106 6.39 0.58 14.29
N HIS A 107 5.39 1.33 13.82
CA HIS A 107 4.14 1.51 14.55
C HIS A 107 3.37 0.18 14.65
N GLU A 108 2.86 -0.16 15.83
CA GLU A 108 2.35 -1.51 16.10
C GLU A 108 0.84 -1.66 15.85
N HIS A 109 0.05 -0.63 16.19
CA HIS A 109 -1.41 -0.71 16.19
C HIS A 109 -2.02 -0.18 14.89
N LEU A 110 -1.66 -0.81 13.76
CA LEU A 110 -2.10 -0.40 12.43
C LEU A 110 -3.28 -1.24 11.93
N ARG A 111 -4.26 -0.60 11.28
CA ARG A 111 -5.44 -1.26 10.71
C ARG A 111 -5.79 -0.66 9.34
N ILE A 112 -6.36 -1.46 8.44
CA ILE A 112 -7.02 -0.94 7.22
C ILE A 112 -8.53 -1.10 7.37
N MET A 113 -9.29 -0.05 7.05
CA MET A 113 -10.74 -0.15 6.94
C MET A 113 -11.11 -0.89 5.65
N ASN A 114 -11.63 -2.11 5.78
CA ASN A 114 -12.00 -2.95 4.65
C ASN A 114 -13.07 -2.27 3.78
N GLY A 115 -12.84 -2.19 2.47
CA GLY A 115 -13.71 -1.47 1.53
C GLY A 115 -13.46 0.04 1.40
N GLY A 116 -12.65 0.62 2.29
CA GLY A 116 -12.19 2.00 2.20
C GLY A 116 -13.31 3.04 2.14
N ARG A 117 -13.01 4.18 1.52
CA ARG A 117 -13.98 5.28 1.34
C ARG A 117 -15.20 4.83 0.53
N GLN A 118 -14.99 3.98 -0.48
CA GLN A 118 -16.06 3.48 -1.36
C GLN A 118 -17.15 2.78 -0.57
N LYS A 119 -16.79 1.82 0.29
CA LYS A 119 -17.77 1.08 1.10
C LYS A 119 -18.46 1.98 2.11
N TRP A 120 -17.74 2.88 2.77
CA TRP A 120 -18.31 3.83 3.72
C TRP A 120 -19.40 4.70 3.09
N VAL A 121 -19.12 5.28 1.92
CA VAL A 121 -20.08 6.10 1.16
C VAL A 121 -21.26 5.26 0.66
N LYS A 122 -21.01 4.06 0.13
CA LYS A 122 -22.05 3.15 -0.37
C LYS A 122 -23.03 2.73 0.74
N GLU A 123 -22.54 2.59 1.96
CA GLU A 123 -23.34 2.28 3.15
C GLU A 123 -24.11 3.51 3.70
N GLY A 124 -23.97 4.69 3.08
CA GLY A 124 -24.67 5.91 3.50
C GLY A 124 -24.20 6.44 4.85
N ARG A 125 -22.97 6.13 5.25
CA ARG A 125 -22.43 6.55 6.55
C ARG A 125 -22.03 8.03 6.56
N PRO A 126 -22.00 8.69 7.74
CA PRO A 126 -21.77 10.12 7.83
C PRO A 126 -20.43 10.55 7.25
N LEU A 127 -20.44 11.71 6.58
CA LEU A 127 -19.25 12.46 6.19
C LEU A 127 -19.36 13.88 6.74
N THR A 128 -18.22 14.49 7.04
CA THR A 128 -18.12 15.89 7.46
C THR A 128 -17.07 16.62 6.64
N LYS A 129 -17.12 17.96 6.63
CA LYS A 129 -16.04 18.82 6.13
C LYS A 129 -15.23 19.46 7.26
N GLU A 130 -15.63 19.20 8.51
CA GLU A 130 -14.95 19.72 9.69
C GLU A 130 -13.61 19.00 9.88
N VAL A 131 -12.52 19.72 9.64
CA VAL A 131 -11.17 19.21 9.85
C VAL A 131 -10.88 19.16 11.36
N PRO A 132 -10.57 17.99 11.93
CA PRO A 132 -10.28 17.88 13.35
C PRO A 132 -8.94 18.53 13.69
N SER A 133 -8.78 18.91 14.95
CA SER A 133 -7.51 19.39 15.51
C SER A 133 -7.20 18.60 16.78
N TYR A 134 -6.05 17.94 16.79
CA TYR A 134 -5.60 17.13 17.91
C TYR A 134 -4.33 17.72 18.52
N PRO A 135 -4.15 17.64 19.86
CA PRO A 135 -2.94 18.13 20.50
C PRO A 135 -1.71 17.31 20.04
N PRO A 136 -0.56 17.95 19.83
CA PRO A 136 0.68 17.26 19.54
C PRO A 136 1.06 16.22 20.61
N THR A 137 1.73 15.15 20.19
CA THR A 137 2.19 14.07 21.08
C THR A 137 3.71 13.96 21.12
N GLY A 138 4.25 13.09 21.99
CA GLY A 138 5.67 12.73 22.03
C GLY A 138 5.98 11.46 21.24
N TYR A 139 5.46 11.32 20.01
CA TYR A 139 5.69 10.13 19.17
C TYR A 139 7.18 9.87 18.93
N GLN A 140 7.63 8.64 19.14
CA GLN A 140 8.99 8.18 18.83
C GLN A 140 8.95 7.03 17.83
N ALA A 141 9.55 7.22 16.66
CA ALA A 141 9.59 6.17 15.65
C ALA A 141 10.66 5.13 16.02
N LYS A 142 10.44 3.88 15.59
CA LYS A 142 11.50 2.87 15.63
C LYS A 142 12.47 3.09 14.45
N PRO A 143 13.69 2.53 14.53
CA PRO A 143 14.55 2.46 13.36
C PRO A 143 13.82 1.83 12.17
N PRO A 144 14.12 2.25 10.93
CA PRO A 144 13.42 1.74 9.77
C PRO A 144 13.52 0.22 9.59
N VAL A 145 12.39 -0.45 9.46
CA VAL A 145 12.23 -1.90 9.25
C VAL A 145 12.59 -2.25 7.80
N ARG A 146 13.87 -2.45 7.52
CA ARG A 146 14.35 -2.70 6.15
C ARG A 146 13.82 -4.00 5.54
N GLU A 147 13.37 -4.93 6.36
CA GLU A 147 12.85 -6.24 5.97
C GLU A 147 11.55 -6.17 5.17
N ILE A 148 10.89 -5.01 5.10
CA ILE A 148 9.67 -4.81 4.30
C ILE A 148 9.89 -3.94 3.05
N ARG A 149 11.11 -3.44 2.83
CA ARG A 149 11.48 -2.57 1.70
C ARG A 149 12.59 -3.24 0.88
N ALA A 150 12.41 -3.34 -0.43
CA ALA A 150 13.44 -3.77 -1.35
C ALA A 150 13.96 -2.56 -2.12
N PHE A 151 15.28 -2.49 -2.31
CA PHE A 151 15.94 -1.52 -3.17
C PHE A 151 16.34 -2.17 -4.50
N ARG A 152 16.77 -1.36 -5.46
CA ARG A 152 17.24 -1.83 -6.77
C ARG A 152 18.24 -2.98 -6.67
N GLU A 153 19.23 -2.89 -5.78
CA GLU A 153 20.27 -3.91 -5.60
C GLU A 153 19.68 -5.23 -5.08
N ASP A 154 18.67 -5.17 -4.21
CA ASP A 154 17.93 -6.34 -3.75
C ASP A 154 17.20 -7.03 -4.91
N VAL A 155 16.59 -6.23 -5.78
CA VAL A 155 15.87 -6.74 -6.96
C VAL A 155 16.83 -7.41 -7.94
N PHE A 156 18.01 -6.83 -8.19
CA PHE A 156 19.06 -7.50 -8.99
C PHE A 156 19.45 -8.86 -8.40
N ALA A 157 19.68 -8.93 -7.08
CA ALA A 157 19.98 -10.18 -6.40
C ALA A 157 18.81 -11.18 -6.50
N HIS A 158 17.56 -10.71 -6.41
CA HIS A 158 16.36 -11.53 -6.57
C HIS A 158 16.25 -12.14 -7.96
N VAL A 159 16.51 -11.34 -9.00
CA VAL A 159 16.53 -11.78 -10.40
C VAL A 159 17.63 -12.83 -10.62
N SER A 160 18.86 -12.58 -10.14
CA SER A 160 19.97 -13.53 -10.27
C SER A 160 19.69 -14.86 -9.55
N ALA A 161 18.97 -14.83 -8.44
CA ALA A 161 18.60 -16.01 -7.67
C ALA A 161 17.29 -16.68 -8.15
N ASN A 162 16.67 -16.17 -9.24
CA ASN A 162 15.38 -16.63 -9.74
C ASN A 162 14.29 -16.73 -8.65
N LYS A 163 14.25 -15.72 -7.77
CA LYS A 163 13.30 -15.64 -6.66
C LYS A 163 11.96 -14.99 -7.11
N PRO A 164 10.85 -15.27 -6.41
CA PRO A 164 9.53 -14.76 -6.78
C PRO A 164 9.46 -13.23 -6.83
N LEU A 165 8.99 -12.72 -7.98
CA LEU A 165 8.74 -11.30 -8.25
C LEU A 165 7.31 -11.14 -8.76
N VAL A 166 6.56 -10.21 -8.17
CA VAL A 166 5.17 -9.95 -8.54
C VAL A 166 5.04 -8.55 -9.14
N ASP A 167 4.71 -8.50 -10.43
CA ASP A 167 4.33 -7.28 -11.12
C ASP A 167 2.81 -7.09 -11.01
N VAL A 168 2.39 -6.06 -10.28
CA VAL A 168 0.97 -5.84 -9.99
C VAL A 168 0.30 -4.84 -10.94
N ARG A 169 1.01 -4.42 -12.00
CA ARG A 169 0.48 -3.51 -13.02
C ARG A 169 -0.49 -4.23 -13.96
N SER A 170 -1.13 -3.47 -14.85
CA SER A 170 -2.00 -4.04 -15.87
C SER A 170 -1.22 -4.97 -16.82
N PRO A 171 -1.89 -5.94 -17.48
CA PRO A 171 -1.25 -6.80 -18.47
C PRO A 171 -0.53 -6.01 -19.57
N GLN A 172 -1.07 -4.89 -20.03
CA GLN A 172 -0.48 -4.06 -21.09
C GLN A 172 0.79 -3.33 -20.63
N GLU A 173 0.86 -2.91 -19.36
CA GLU A 173 2.09 -2.38 -18.78
C GLU A 173 3.15 -3.48 -18.63
N TYR A 174 2.73 -4.68 -18.21
CA TYR A 174 3.60 -5.85 -18.07
C TYR A 174 4.18 -6.32 -19.41
N THR A 175 3.37 -6.41 -20.47
CA THR A 175 3.85 -6.81 -21.80
C THR A 175 4.75 -5.76 -22.46
N GLY A 176 4.66 -4.51 -21.98
CA GLY A 176 5.40 -3.37 -22.50
C GLY A 176 4.72 -2.63 -23.65
N GLU A 177 3.43 -2.87 -23.86
CA GLU A 177 2.57 -2.13 -24.79
C GLU A 177 2.30 -0.71 -24.27
N LEU A 178 2.19 -0.54 -22.95
CA LEU A 178 2.04 0.75 -22.28
C LEU A 178 3.28 1.09 -21.46
N LEU A 179 3.76 2.33 -21.59
CA LEU A 179 4.86 2.87 -20.79
C LEU A 179 4.39 3.59 -19.52
N HIS A 180 3.10 3.94 -19.46
CA HIS A 180 2.42 4.58 -18.34
C HIS A 180 0.90 4.33 -18.46
N MET A 181 0.14 4.52 -17.37
CA MET A 181 -1.33 4.53 -17.46
C MET A 181 -1.81 5.73 -18.28
N PRO A 182 -2.86 5.59 -19.09
CA PRO A 182 -3.53 6.75 -19.69
C PRO A 182 -3.82 7.81 -18.61
N ASN A 183 -3.41 9.06 -18.85
CA ASN A 183 -3.55 10.22 -17.94
C ASN A 183 -2.53 10.33 -16.78
N TYR A 184 -1.50 9.47 -16.67
CA TYR A 184 -0.47 9.56 -15.62
C TYR A 184 0.95 9.75 -16.20
N PRO A 185 1.28 10.93 -16.77
CA PRO A 185 2.52 11.13 -17.51
C PRO A 185 3.79 11.17 -16.64
N GLN A 186 3.67 11.52 -15.35
CA GLN A 186 4.80 11.60 -14.42
C GLN A 186 5.33 10.23 -13.97
N GLU A 187 4.63 9.15 -14.31
CA GLU A 187 5.04 7.78 -13.99
C GLU A 187 5.56 7.02 -15.22
N GLY A 188 6.18 7.75 -16.16
CA GLY A 188 6.76 7.19 -17.37
C GLY A 188 8.09 6.46 -17.16
N ALA A 189 8.44 5.63 -18.14
CA ALA A 189 9.73 4.96 -18.24
C ALA A 189 10.26 5.00 -19.69
N MET A 190 11.59 5.02 -19.85
CA MET A 190 12.25 4.93 -21.15
C MET A 190 12.10 3.56 -21.81
N ARG A 191 11.76 2.51 -21.05
CA ARG A 191 11.55 1.14 -21.54
C ARG A 191 10.26 0.54 -20.99
N GLY A 192 9.53 -0.16 -21.86
CA GLY A 192 8.34 -0.94 -21.53
C GLY A 192 8.68 -2.42 -21.38
N GLY A 193 7.89 -3.13 -20.58
CA GLY A 193 8.08 -4.53 -20.25
C GLY A 193 7.94 -4.74 -18.75
N HIS A 194 8.57 -5.79 -18.24
CA HIS A 194 8.62 -6.15 -16.82
C HIS A 194 10.02 -6.62 -16.42
N ILE A 195 10.25 -6.76 -15.11
CA ILE A 195 11.51 -7.26 -14.56
C ILE A 195 11.63 -8.74 -14.90
N GLN A 196 12.80 -9.18 -15.38
CA GLN A 196 13.06 -10.58 -15.70
C GLN A 196 12.61 -11.54 -14.59
N GLY A 197 11.79 -12.53 -14.92
CA GLY A 197 11.29 -13.55 -14.00
C GLY A 197 10.04 -13.13 -13.22
N ALA A 198 9.57 -11.89 -13.38
CA ALA A 198 8.35 -11.44 -12.71
C ALA A 198 7.09 -12.07 -13.32
N VAL A 199 6.17 -12.50 -12.46
CA VAL A 199 4.82 -12.92 -12.87
C VAL A 199 3.85 -11.75 -12.73
N ASN A 200 2.91 -11.64 -13.66
CA ASN A 200 1.87 -10.61 -13.60
C ASN A 200 0.67 -11.08 -12.77
N ILE A 201 0.38 -10.34 -11.70
CA ILE A 201 -0.81 -10.52 -10.86
C ILE A 201 -1.36 -9.13 -10.58
N PRO A 202 -2.24 -8.59 -11.45
CA PRO A 202 -2.80 -7.25 -11.26
C PRO A 202 -3.43 -7.10 -9.88
N TRP A 203 -3.10 -6.01 -9.18
CA TRP A 203 -3.55 -5.75 -7.80
C TRP A 203 -5.09 -5.85 -7.66
N SER A 204 -5.83 -5.50 -8.71
CA SER A 204 -7.30 -5.47 -8.72
C SER A 204 -7.92 -6.86 -8.55
N LEU A 205 -7.16 -7.92 -8.86
CA LEU A 205 -7.63 -9.29 -8.67
C LEU A 205 -7.72 -9.68 -7.18
N ALA A 206 -7.12 -8.91 -6.27
CA ALA A 206 -7.15 -9.16 -4.82
C ALA A 206 -8.35 -8.49 -4.11
N VAL A 207 -9.12 -7.67 -4.81
CA VAL A 207 -10.26 -6.94 -4.24
C VAL A 207 -11.54 -7.20 -5.02
N ASP A 208 -12.67 -7.03 -4.36
CA ASP A 208 -13.97 -6.97 -5.01
C ASP A 208 -14.20 -5.55 -5.56
N PRO A 209 -14.46 -5.37 -6.87
CA PRO A 209 -14.57 -4.05 -7.49
C PRO A 209 -15.83 -3.28 -7.05
N GLU A 210 -16.90 -3.97 -6.67
CA GLU A 210 -18.19 -3.37 -6.33
C GLU A 210 -18.23 -2.82 -4.90
N THR A 211 -17.47 -3.44 -4.01
CA THR A 211 -17.43 -3.12 -2.58
C THR A 211 -16.09 -2.50 -2.15
N GLY A 212 -15.04 -2.70 -2.94
CA GLY A 212 -13.67 -2.32 -2.59
C GLY A 212 -13.03 -3.19 -1.52
N THR A 213 -13.69 -4.26 -1.07
CA THR A 213 -13.21 -5.12 0.01
C THR A 213 -12.17 -6.11 -0.49
N PHE A 214 -11.30 -6.58 0.40
CA PHE A 214 -10.38 -7.68 0.07
C PHE A 214 -11.16 -8.98 -0.14
N LYS A 215 -10.69 -9.79 -1.08
CA LYS A 215 -11.27 -11.12 -1.35
C LYS A 215 -11.03 -12.10 -0.20
N PRO A 216 -11.85 -13.16 -0.08
CA PRO A 216 -11.64 -14.20 0.93
C PRO A 216 -10.25 -14.85 0.85
N PRO A 217 -9.67 -15.31 1.97
CA PRO A 217 -8.33 -15.89 2.01
C PRO A 217 -8.09 -17.02 1.01
N ALA A 218 -9.08 -17.90 0.82
CA ALA A 218 -8.97 -19.02 -0.12
C ALA A 218 -8.84 -18.56 -1.59
N GLU A 219 -9.56 -17.50 -1.98
CA GLU A 219 -9.44 -16.92 -3.33
C GLU A 219 -8.09 -16.24 -3.52
N LEU A 220 -7.64 -15.50 -2.50
CA LEU A 220 -6.34 -14.82 -2.52
C LEU A 220 -5.20 -15.84 -2.60
N ARG A 221 -5.21 -16.89 -1.77
CA ARG A 221 -4.20 -17.95 -1.79
C ARG A 221 -4.11 -18.60 -3.17
N LYS A 222 -5.26 -18.98 -3.73
CA LYS A 222 -5.35 -19.55 -5.08
C LYS A 222 -4.75 -18.61 -6.14
N LEU A 223 -5.08 -17.32 -6.08
CA LEU A 223 -4.58 -16.31 -7.03
C LEU A 223 -3.04 -16.27 -7.09
N PHE A 224 -2.36 -16.35 -5.94
CA PHE A 224 -0.90 -16.27 -5.86
C PHE A 224 -0.23 -17.64 -6.12
N GLU A 225 -0.73 -18.71 -5.53
CA GLU A 225 -0.14 -20.05 -5.65
C GLU A 225 -0.22 -20.60 -7.08
N GLU A 226 -1.30 -20.32 -7.83
CA GLU A 226 -1.41 -20.69 -9.26
C GLU A 226 -0.34 -20.03 -10.14
N LYS A 227 0.27 -18.95 -9.66
CA LYS A 227 1.36 -18.22 -10.32
C LYS A 227 2.73 -18.54 -9.71
N GLY A 228 2.81 -19.55 -8.85
CA GLY A 228 4.06 -19.97 -8.19
C GLY A 228 4.52 -19.04 -7.07
N ILE A 229 3.62 -18.21 -6.52
CA ILE A 229 3.91 -17.30 -5.41
C ILE A 229 3.43 -17.93 -4.11
N GLY A 230 4.32 -18.66 -3.43
CA GLY A 230 4.07 -19.35 -2.15
C GLY A 230 4.75 -18.68 -0.95
N PRO A 231 4.39 -19.07 0.28
CA PRO A 231 4.92 -18.50 1.53
C PRO A 231 6.33 -18.99 1.90
N ASP A 232 6.83 -20.02 1.22
CA ASP A 232 8.11 -20.68 1.47
C ASP A 232 9.32 -19.91 0.91
N ARG A 233 9.07 -18.91 0.06
CA ARG A 233 10.10 -18.11 -0.60
C ARG A 233 9.85 -16.64 -0.34
N GLU A 234 10.94 -15.89 -0.32
CA GLU A 234 10.90 -14.44 -0.22
C GLU A 234 10.30 -13.81 -1.49
N VAL A 235 9.26 -12.98 -1.33
CA VAL A 235 8.54 -12.33 -2.43
C VAL A 235 8.82 -10.84 -2.45
N ILE A 236 9.12 -10.30 -3.65
CA ILE A 236 9.15 -8.86 -3.89
C ILE A 236 7.96 -8.47 -4.78
N ALA A 237 7.16 -7.50 -4.35
CA ALA A 237 6.09 -6.91 -5.15
C ALA A 237 6.50 -5.51 -5.65
N TYR A 238 6.11 -5.16 -6.88
CA TYR A 238 6.37 -3.83 -7.46
C TYR A 238 5.27 -3.39 -8.43
N CYS A 239 5.17 -2.07 -8.65
CA CYS A 239 4.26 -1.46 -9.63
C CYS A 239 4.99 -0.35 -10.41
N ARG A 240 4.51 0.90 -10.41
CA ARG A 240 5.24 2.08 -10.94
C ARG A 240 5.95 2.89 -9.86
N ILE A 241 5.28 3.20 -8.76
CA ILE A 241 5.82 4.05 -7.68
C ILE A 241 5.61 3.47 -6.27
N GLY A 242 5.26 2.20 -6.14
CA GLY A 242 5.13 1.48 -4.87
C GLY A 242 3.72 1.45 -4.26
N GLU A 243 2.79 2.22 -4.79
CA GLU A 243 1.43 2.45 -4.29
C GLU A 243 0.53 1.21 -4.44
N ARG A 244 0.40 0.68 -5.67
CA ARG A 244 -0.38 -0.55 -5.92
C ARG A 244 0.29 -1.79 -5.35
N SER A 245 1.63 -1.84 -5.34
CA SER A 245 2.36 -2.96 -4.76
C SER A 245 2.30 -2.98 -3.23
N SER A 246 2.08 -1.83 -2.57
CA SER A 246 1.82 -1.81 -1.12
C SER A 246 0.54 -2.56 -0.74
N LEU A 247 -0.52 -2.48 -1.56
CA LEU A 247 -1.75 -3.26 -1.36
C LEU A 247 -1.47 -4.76 -1.48
N THR A 248 -0.72 -5.17 -2.50
CA THR A 248 -0.35 -6.58 -2.67
C THR A 248 0.59 -7.06 -1.56
N TRP A 249 1.51 -6.21 -1.10
CA TRP A 249 2.35 -6.49 0.06
C TRP A 249 1.49 -6.71 1.32
N PHE A 250 0.47 -5.89 1.56
CA PHE A 250 -0.45 -6.04 2.69
C PHE A 250 -1.21 -7.37 2.62
N VAL A 251 -1.72 -7.70 1.43
CA VAL A 251 -2.41 -8.98 1.16
C VAL A 251 -1.52 -10.16 1.46
N LEU A 252 -0.31 -10.21 0.89
CA LEU A 252 0.62 -11.32 1.08
C LEU A 252 1.05 -11.43 2.56
N LYS A 253 1.49 -10.31 3.16
CA LYS A 253 2.09 -10.31 4.50
C LYS A 253 1.06 -10.56 5.61
N TYR A 254 -0.10 -9.88 5.57
CA TYR A 254 -1.07 -9.91 6.67
C TYR A 254 -2.28 -10.78 6.38
N LEU A 255 -2.86 -10.70 5.17
CA LEU A 255 -4.06 -11.48 4.88
C LEU A 255 -3.75 -12.97 4.67
N LEU A 256 -2.61 -13.26 4.04
CA LEU A 256 -2.14 -14.62 3.77
C LEU A 256 -1.01 -15.09 4.70
N GLY A 257 -0.40 -14.20 5.48
CA GLY A 257 0.61 -14.56 6.48
C GLY A 257 1.98 -14.94 5.90
N TYR A 258 2.34 -14.42 4.72
CA TYR A 258 3.64 -14.71 4.12
C TYR A 258 4.74 -14.04 4.94
N PRO A 259 5.75 -14.80 5.42
CA PRO A 259 6.70 -14.28 6.41
C PRO A 259 7.69 -13.27 5.81
N GLN A 260 8.02 -13.40 4.52
CA GLN A 260 9.09 -12.64 3.86
C GLN A 260 8.55 -11.96 2.59
N VAL A 261 7.98 -10.77 2.76
CA VAL A 261 7.44 -9.96 1.67
C VAL A 261 8.00 -8.55 1.74
N ARG A 262 8.60 -8.09 0.64
CA ARG A 262 9.13 -6.73 0.49
C ARG A 262 8.41 -5.98 -0.62
N ASN A 263 8.18 -4.68 -0.39
CA ASN A 263 7.73 -3.76 -1.43
C ASN A 263 8.95 -3.08 -2.06
N TYR A 264 9.06 -3.11 -3.38
CA TYR A 264 10.07 -2.33 -4.12
C TYR A 264 9.43 -1.01 -4.58
N ASP A 265 9.60 0.05 -3.79
CA ASP A 265 8.97 1.36 -4.02
C ASP A 265 9.58 2.12 -5.21
N GLY A 266 10.86 1.88 -5.53
CA GLY A 266 11.49 2.37 -6.75
C GLY A 266 10.72 1.94 -8.00
N SER A 267 10.25 0.68 -8.00
CA SER A 267 9.28 0.13 -8.96
C SER A 267 9.67 0.37 -10.42
N TRP A 268 8.71 0.39 -11.36
CA TRP A 268 9.00 0.51 -12.79
C TRP A 268 9.53 1.89 -13.20
N THR A 269 9.18 2.95 -12.48
CA THR A 269 9.72 4.30 -12.77
C THR A 269 11.22 4.39 -12.48
N GLU A 270 11.75 3.62 -11.52
CA GLU A 270 13.19 3.41 -11.42
C GLU A 270 13.67 2.39 -12.46
N TRP A 271 13.16 1.16 -12.43
CA TRP A 271 13.71 0.03 -13.18
C TRP A 271 13.71 0.25 -14.70
N GLY A 272 12.61 0.77 -15.25
CA GLY A 272 12.46 1.04 -16.68
C GLY A 272 13.32 2.21 -17.20
N ASN A 273 14.01 2.92 -16.29
CA ASN A 273 14.95 4.00 -16.60
C ASN A 273 16.42 3.63 -16.28
N LEU A 274 16.68 2.47 -15.68
CA LEU A 274 18.04 2.01 -15.39
C LEU A 274 18.77 1.59 -16.66
N VAL A 275 20.02 2.03 -16.79
CA VAL A 275 20.92 1.59 -17.86
C VAL A 275 21.31 0.13 -17.60
N GLY A 276 21.03 -0.76 -18.57
CA GLY A 276 21.46 -2.16 -18.53
C GLY A 276 20.64 -3.08 -17.61
N ALA A 277 19.51 -2.63 -17.06
CA ALA A 277 18.64 -3.49 -16.27
C ALA A 277 17.98 -4.59 -17.14
N PRO A 278 17.87 -5.84 -16.64
CA PRO A 278 17.25 -6.92 -17.39
C PRO A 278 15.73 -6.71 -17.46
N ILE A 279 15.22 -6.58 -18.68
CA ILE A 279 13.81 -6.35 -19.00
C ILE A 279 13.32 -7.43 -19.96
N ARG A 280 12.11 -7.95 -19.71
CA ARG A 280 11.37 -8.82 -20.62
C ARG A 280 10.14 -8.10 -21.16
N LYS A 281 9.72 -8.50 -22.36
CA LYS A 281 8.48 -8.06 -23.02
C LYS A 281 7.62 -9.27 -23.33
N GLY A 282 6.32 -9.03 -23.54
CA GLY A 282 5.34 -10.09 -23.77
C GLY A 282 4.80 -10.67 -22.46
N ALA A 283 4.03 -11.75 -22.57
CA ALA A 283 3.22 -12.28 -21.47
C ALA A 283 3.92 -13.34 -20.61
N THR A 284 5.19 -13.67 -20.89
CA THR A 284 5.96 -14.69 -20.18
C THR A 284 6.97 -14.05 -19.23
N PRO A 285 7.19 -14.61 -18.03
CA PRO A 285 8.25 -14.17 -17.10
C PRO A 285 9.68 -14.14 -17.68
#